data_AF-A0A7Z9GAV8-F1
#
_entry.id   AF-A0A7Z9GAV8-F1
#
_cell.length_a   1.000
_cell.length_b   1.000
_cell.length_c   1.000
_cell.angle_alpha   90.00
_cell.angle_beta   90.00
_cell.angle_gamma   90.00
#
_symmetry.space_group_name_H-M   'P 1'
#
loop_
_entity.id
_entity.type
_entity.pdbx_description
1 polymer ?
#
loop_
_entity_poly.entity_id
_entity_poly.type
_entity_poly.pdbx_seq_one_letter_code
_entity_poly.pdbx_strand_id
1 'polypeptide(L)'
;MNAPRVSLSVFHFNLQYVAGGLDNFFGQTVSEIAIEDAIIVESFEPLVDLFERHPNWGGSFEMQGLMLEVMAQRHPEIAKRFHKLVRRGQVDLMSFHWSDQLVTAYTWFDQEWSWLENQRIFDALCMPRSRAHFLQEGQFGPGLSAFVADKENGVMVLPRNLLSYHHEPHPVGLYFKNDGHPVIVTNGHAQNVLEVGWNFADDGELLATGNLNPYAFDVFKHNPEFLKKEYEDKLTALEADGWVIAPISHYLALLEDRGVEPIAIDPPVLDGSWQPENSGNMFIWMGGEGLVPGDERDLAILTGNVTVRSRLLAVETLITLAEKQNVDTALAKEWQRMAVRELLLAECSDTTGWRPQKNRSRLRSQTPGKGPGNGKQSGRLAPQIHGTNGDGGHQFKRRHFDRKRNFWRSAVQRNTHSGARRTRRSSG
;
A
#
# COMPACT_ATOMS: atom_id res chain seq x y z
N MET A 1 -41.14 5.43 -2.77
CA MET A 1 -39.96 5.80 -1.95
C MET A 1 -38.86 6.17 -2.93
N ASN A 2 -38.12 7.24 -2.68
CA ASN A 2 -36.99 7.60 -3.54
C ASN A 2 -35.91 6.51 -3.44
N ALA A 3 -35.17 6.28 -4.53
CA ALA A 3 -34.02 5.41 -4.50
C ALA A 3 -33.03 5.92 -3.42
N PRO A 4 -32.42 5.03 -2.62
CA PRO A 4 -31.36 5.46 -1.71
C PRO A 4 -30.22 6.10 -2.48
N ARG A 5 -29.59 7.10 -1.87
CA ARG A 5 -28.48 7.86 -2.45
C ARG A 5 -27.25 7.59 -1.59
N VAL A 6 -26.18 7.09 -2.19
CA VAL A 6 -24.97 6.66 -1.48
C VAL A 6 -23.78 7.47 -1.98
N SER A 7 -23.07 8.10 -1.06
CA SER A 7 -21.86 8.86 -1.36
C SER A 7 -20.63 8.05 -0.91
N LEU A 8 -19.76 7.75 -1.85
CA LEU A 8 -18.58 6.92 -1.65
C LEU A 8 -17.30 7.75 -1.64
N SER A 9 -16.30 7.23 -0.93
CA SER A 9 -14.93 7.72 -1.01
C SER A 9 -13.92 6.59 -1.11
N VAL A 10 -12.82 6.88 -1.81
CA VAL A 10 -11.55 6.16 -1.75
C VAL A 10 -10.45 7.15 -1.41
N PHE A 11 -9.84 6.98 -0.26
CA PHE A 11 -8.62 7.70 0.14
C PHE A 11 -7.43 6.80 -0.16
N HIS A 12 -6.65 7.16 -1.16
CA HIS A 12 -5.43 6.45 -1.51
C HIS A 12 -4.28 6.92 -0.61
N PHE A 13 -3.65 6.04 0.17
CA PHE A 13 -2.51 6.39 0.99
C PHE A 13 -1.26 5.64 0.57
N ASN A 14 -0.22 6.41 0.25
CA ASN A 14 1.09 5.98 -0.18
C ASN A 14 2.13 6.42 0.87
N LEU A 15 2.37 5.58 1.88
CA LEU A 15 3.48 5.81 2.83
C LEU A 15 4.85 5.96 2.13
N GLN A 16 5.00 5.38 0.94
CA GLN A 16 6.24 5.42 0.16
C GLN A 16 6.29 6.60 -0.84
N TYR A 17 5.43 7.62 -0.69
CA TYR A 17 5.39 8.85 -1.51
C TYR A 17 6.78 9.49 -1.66
N VAL A 18 7.62 9.32 -0.64
CA VAL A 18 9.02 9.72 -0.66
C VAL A 18 9.93 8.57 -0.22
N ALA A 19 9.86 7.45 -0.94
CA ALA A 19 10.72 6.30 -0.73
C ALA A 19 12.20 6.68 -0.63
N GLY A 20 12.87 6.23 0.43
CA GLY A 20 14.27 6.57 0.73
C GLY A 20 14.52 7.95 1.35
N GLY A 21 13.49 8.80 1.49
CA GLY A 21 13.60 10.13 2.08
C GLY A 21 13.99 11.25 1.10
N LEU A 22 14.30 12.43 1.65
CA LEU A 22 14.83 13.58 0.93
C LEU A 22 16.33 13.72 1.21
N ASP A 23 17.14 13.83 0.16
CA ASP A 23 18.57 14.11 0.25
C ASP A 23 18.87 15.35 -0.61
N ASN A 24 19.03 16.50 0.05
CA ASN A 24 19.20 17.82 -0.57
C ASN A 24 18.13 18.18 -1.62
N PHE A 25 16.89 17.75 -1.41
CA PHE A 25 15.76 18.07 -2.31
C PHE A 25 15.25 19.47 -2.01
N PHE A 26 15.51 20.43 -2.90
CA PHE A 26 15.27 21.86 -2.66
C PHE A 26 15.84 22.35 -1.32
N GLY A 27 17.02 21.84 -0.93
CA GLY A 27 17.68 22.20 0.34
C GLY A 27 17.19 21.44 1.57
N GLN A 28 16.17 20.57 1.43
CA GLN A 28 15.68 19.72 2.52
C GLN A 28 16.44 18.38 2.56
N THR A 29 16.78 17.93 3.76
CA THR A 29 17.30 16.58 4.02
C THR A 29 16.49 15.96 5.14
N VAL A 30 15.70 14.95 4.80
CA VAL A 30 14.70 14.35 5.69
C VAL A 30 14.77 12.83 5.54
N SER A 31 14.88 12.11 6.65
CA SER A 31 14.89 10.65 6.61
C SER A 31 13.54 10.09 6.16
N GLU A 32 13.55 8.96 5.44
CA GLU A 32 12.36 8.16 5.12
C GLU A 32 11.41 8.00 6.33
N ILE A 33 11.96 7.56 7.47
CA ILE A 33 11.23 7.38 8.74
C ILE A 33 10.39 8.61 9.11
N ALA A 34 10.96 9.81 8.98
CA ALA A 34 10.29 11.06 9.36
C ALA A 34 9.16 11.41 8.39
N ILE A 35 9.31 11.06 7.11
CA ILE A 35 8.27 11.29 6.09
C ILE A 35 7.12 10.30 6.28
N GLU A 36 7.43 9.02 6.48
CA GLU A 36 6.43 8.00 6.81
C GLU A 36 5.62 8.40 8.06
N ASP A 37 6.30 8.89 9.10
CA ASP A 37 5.65 9.37 10.33
C ASP A 37 4.77 10.61 10.07
N ALA A 38 5.24 11.56 9.24
CA ALA A 38 4.46 12.73 8.88
C ALA A 38 3.21 12.38 8.06
N ILE A 39 3.29 11.45 7.10
CA ILE A 39 2.12 10.97 6.35
C ILE A 39 1.05 10.42 7.30
N ILE A 40 1.47 9.65 8.30
CA ILE A 40 0.54 9.07 9.29
C ILE A 40 -0.06 10.14 10.20
N VAL A 41 0.75 11.01 10.77
CA VAL A 41 0.31 11.95 11.83
C VAL A 41 -0.36 13.20 11.24
N GLU A 42 0.18 13.75 10.16
CA GLU A 42 -0.27 15.01 9.59
C GLU A 42 -1.39 14.84 8.56
N SER A 43 -1.57 13.62 8.03
CA SER A 43 -2.58 13.37 7.00
C SER A 43 -3.58 12.26 7.36
N PHE A 44 -3.10 11.05 7.63
CA PHE A 44 -3.98 9.91 7.89
C PHE A 44 -4.79 10.05 9.20
N GLU A 45 -4.12 10.38 10.32
CA GLU A 45 -4.77 10.52 11.63
C GLU A 45 -5.91 11.55 11.64
N PRO A 46 -5.78 12.75 11.05
CA PRO A 46 -6.89 13.68 10.90
C PRO A 46 -8.17 13.09 10.27
N LEU A 47 -8.04 12.18 9.31
CA LEU A 47 -9.20 11.48 8.74
C LEU A 47 -9.77 10.44 9.71
N VAL A 48 -8.92 9.72 10.46
CA VAL A 48 -9.38 8.85 11.55
C VAL A 48 -10.17 9.65 12.59
N ASP A 49 -9.66 10.82 12.98
CA ASP A 49 -10.33 11.75 13.90
C ASP A 49 -11.70 12.18 13.35
N LEU A 50 -11.78 12.51 12.06
CA LEU A 50 -13.01 12.91 11.39
C LEU A 50 -14.08 11.81 11.47
N PHE A 51 -13.74 10.58 11.11
CA PHE A 51 -14.68 9.44 11.17
C PHE A 51 -15.00 9.02 12.61
N GLU A 52 -14.15 9.29 13.60
CA GLU A 52 -14.52 9.10 15.01
C GLU A 52 -15.57 10.12 15.49
N ARG A 53 -15.49 11.38 15.01
CA ARG A 53 -16.49 12.41 15.33
C ARG A 53 -17.84 12.19 14.65
N HIS A 54 -17.83 11.55 13.46
CA HIS A 54 -19.03 11.30 12.66
C HIS A 54 -19.30 9.80 12.51
N PRO A 55 -19.88 9.14 13.53
CA PRO A 55 -20.02 7.69 13.56
C PRO A 55 -20.95 7.10 12.49
N ASN A 56 -21.79 7.92 11.85
CA ASN A 56 -22.68 7.51 10.76
C ASN A 56 -22.05 7.66 9.38
N TRP A 57 -20.92 8.37 9.27
CA TRP A 57 -20.21 8.51 8.00
C TRP A 57 -19.23 7.37 7.83
N GLY A 58 -19.04 6.92 6.60
CA GLY A 58 -18.04 5.93 6.25
C GLY A 58 -17.22 6.30 5.03
N GLY A 59 -16.18 5.51 4.76
CA GLY A 59 -15.27 5.73 3.65
C GLY A 59 -14.30 4.57 3.45
N SER A 60 -13.62 4.53 2.32
CA SER A 60 -12.73 3.42 1.98
C SER A 60 -11.29 3.91 1.93
N PHE A 61 -10.42 3.27 2.71
CA PHE A 61 -9.01 3.63 2.80
C PHE A 61 -8.20 2.58 2.07
N GLU A 62 -7.56 2.99 0.99
CA GLU A 62 -6.52 2.21 0.34
C GLU A 62 -5.20 2.51 1.02
N MET A 63 -4.49 1.47 1.45
CA MET A 63 -3.10 1.56 1.91
C MET A 63 -2.43 0.20 1.79
N GLN A 64 -1.12 0.21 1.59
CA GLN A 64 -0.28 -0.97 1.62
C GLN A 64 -0.08 -1.55 3.05
N GLY A 65 0.21 -2.85 3.11
CA GLY A 65 0.49 -3.55 4.37
C GLY A 65 1.63 -2.95 5.19
N LEU A 66 2.63 -2.35 4.55
CA LEU A 66 3.75 -1.66 5.18
C LEU A 66 3.27 -0.51 6.08
N MET A 67 2.26 0.26 5.67
CA MET A 67 1.69 1.32 6.50
C MET A 67 1.02 0.77 7.76
N LEU A 68 0.30 -0.35 7.67
CA LEU A 68 -0.26 -1.02 8.84
C LEU A 68 0.84 -1.50 9.81
N GLU A 69 1.92 -2.08 9.27
CA GLU A 69 3.07 -2.51 10.08
C GLU A 69 3.74 -1.33 10.78
N VAL A 70 3.95 -0.23 10.06
CA VAL A 70 4.53 0.99 10.58
C VAL A 70 3.65 1.60 11.66
N MET A 71 2.34 1.74 11.43
CA MET A 71 1.39 2.25 12.42
C MET A 71 1.39 1.39 13.67
N ALA A 72 1.33 0.07 13.54
CA ALA A 72 1.34 -0.83 14.69
C ALA A 72 2.64 -0.73 15.52
N GLN A 73 3.78 -0.45 14.88
CA GLN A 73 5.09 -0.37 15.53
C GLN A 73 5.39 1.00 16.14
N ARG A 74 5.02 2.09 15.45
CA ARG A 74 5.40 3.47 15.81
C ARG A 74 4.24 4.32 16.31
N HIS A 75 3.02 4.04 15.85
CA HIS A 75 1.82 4.82 16.14
C HIS A 75 0.67 3.94 16.65
N PRO A 76 0.88 3.11 17.71
CA PRO A 76 -0.06 2.06 18.09
C PRO A 76 -1.44 2.57 18.50
N GLU A 77 -1.55 3.81 19.01
CA GLU A 77 -2.86 4.40 19.34
C GLU A 77 -3.65 4.76 18.08
N ILE A 78 -3.00 5.27 17.04
CA ILE A 78 -3.62 5.54 15.72
C ILE A 78 -4.08 4.21 15.10
N ALA A 79 -3.22 3.19 15.11
CA ALA A 79 -3.55 1.86 14.62
C ALA A 79 -4.78 1.27 15.32
N LYS A 80 -4.87 1.41 16.64
CA LYS A 80 -6.00 0.93 17.46
C LYS A 80 -7.30 1.67 17.17
N ARG A 81 -7.24 2.99 16.98
CA ARG A 81 -8.41 3.81 16.63
C ARG A 81 -8.91 3.43 15.24
N PHE A 82 -8.02 3.33 14.25
CA PHE A 82 -8.38 2.88 12.92
C PHE A 82 -8.95 1.45 12.92
N HIS A 83 -8.35 0.53 13.69
CA HIS A 83 -8.87 -0.84 13.86
C HIS A 83 -10.33 -0.86 14.31
N LYS A 84 -10.68 0.03 15.25
CA LYS A 84 -12.05 0.16 15.74
C LYS A 84 -13.00 0.63 14.63
N LEU A 85 -12.58 1.56 13.77
CA LEU A 85 -13.39 2.01 12.61
C LEU A 85 -13.63 0.87 11.61
N VAL A 86 -12.56 0.12 11.29
CA VAL A 86 -12.64 -1.02 10.36
C VAL A 86 -13.54 -2.12 10.92
N ARG A 87 -13.34 -2.50 12.19
CA ARG A 87 -14.12 -3.59 12.82
C ARG A 87 -15.60 -3.30 12.99
N ARG A 88 -16.00 -2.03 13.07
CA ARG A 88 -17.41 -1.64 13.13
C ARG A 88 -18.05 -1.53 11.74
N GLY A 89 -17.30 -1.78 10.67
CA GLY A 89 -17.78 -1.67 9.29
C GLY A 89 -18.03 -0.23 8.84
N GLN A 90 -17.45 0.76 9.53
CA GLN A 90 -17.61 2.15 9.14
C GLN A 90 -16.64 2.53 8.02
N VAL A 91 -15.41 1.99 8.08
CA VAL A 91 -14.42 2.21 7.03
C VAL A 91 -13.96 0.89 6.43
N ASP A 92 -13.77 0.88 5.12
CA ASP A 92 -13.11 -0.22 4.43
C ASP A 92 -11.60 -0.05 4.52
N LEU A 93 -10.88 -1.13 4.81
CA LEU A 93 -9.44 -1.22 4.66
C LEU A 93 -9.13 -2.01 3.39
N MET A 94 -8.89 -1.29 2.30
CA MET A 94 -8.45 -1.85 1.03
C MET A 94 -6.93 -1.95 1.07
N SER A 95 -6.41 -3.16 1.03
CA SER A 95 -4.97 -3.37 1.04
C SER A 95 -4.66 -4.61 0.25
N PHE A 96 -4.17 -4.41 -0.97
CA PHE A 96 -3.84 -5.49 -1.87
C PHE A 96 -2.39 -5.94 -1.66
N HIS A 97 -1.47 -5.00 -1.78
CA HIS A 97 -0.04 -5.23 -1.73
C HIS A 97 0.56 -4.86 -0.37
N TRP A 98 1.73 -5.45 -0.08
CA TRP A 98 2.51 -5.13 1.11
C TRP A 98 3.27 -3.80 0.98
N SER A 99 3.78 -3.46 -0.21
CA SER A 99 4.44 -2.17 -0.53
C SER A 99 3.71 -1.50 -1.71
N ASP A 100 3.92 -0.21 -1.95
CA ASP A 100 3.26 0.56 -3.03
C ASP A 100 3.81 0.21 -4.41
N GLN A 101 3.62 -1.03 -4.83
CA GLN A 101 4.24 -1.60 -6.01
C GLN A 101 3.68 -1.02 -7.31
N LEU A 102 4.55 -0.97 -8.34
CA LEU A 102 4.14 -0.85 -9.73
C LEU A 102 3.56 -2.18 -10.24
N VAL A 103 2.41 -2.59 -9.69
CA VAL A 103 1.84 -3.94 -9.82
C VAL A 103 1.65 -4.41 -11.26
N THR A 104 1.35 -3.52 -12.22
CA THR A 104 1.17 -3.89 -13.64
C THR A 104 2.49 -4.22 -14.34
N ALA A 105 3.63 -3.80 -13.79
CA ALA A 105 4.95 -4.08 -14.37
C ALA A 105 5.53 -5.44 -13.94
N TYR A 106 4.92 -6.10 -12.95
CA TYR A 106 5.43 -7.34 -12.35
C TYR A 106 4.46 -8.50 -12.50
N THR A 107 4.97 -9.72 -12.31
CA THR A 107 4.22 -10.94 -12.63
C THR A 107 3.30 -11.36 -11.50
N TRP A 108 2.44 -12.35 -11.76
CA TRP A 108 1.60 -12.99 -10.75
C TRP A 108 2.38 -13.43 -9.49
N PHE A 109 3.62 -13.90 -9.64
CA PHE A 109 4.43 -14.37 -8.51
C PHE A 109 4.74 -13.25 -7.52
N ASP A 110 5.03 -12.05 -8.03
CA ASP A 110 5.32 -10.88 -7.20
C ASP A 110 4.07 -10.46 -6.43
N GLN A 111 2.90 -10.53 -7.08
CA GLN A 111 1.60 -10.25 -6.45
C GLN A 111 1.25 -11.28 -5.37
N GLU A 112 1.49 -12.57 -5.62
CA GLU A 112 1.26 -13.62 -4.62
C GLU A 112 2.17 -13.46 -3.40
N TRP A 113 3.46 -13.17 -3.61
CA TRP A 113 4.38 -12.88 -2.50
C TRP A 113 3.96 -11.65 -1.70
N SER A 114 3.53 -10.58 -2.39
CA SER A 114 3.03 -9.36 -1.76
C SER A 114 1.77 -9.63 -0.95
N TRP A 115 0.80 -10.34 -1.52
CA TRP A 115 -0.44 -10.75 -0.86
C TRP A 115 -0.15 -11.58 0.40
N LEU A 116 0.78 -12.53 0.33
CA LEU A 116 1.16 -13.37 1.48
C LEU A 116 1.85 -12.56 2.59
N GLU A 117 2.71 -11.60 2.26
CA GLU A 117 3.27 -10.68 3.26
C GLU A 117 2.20 -9.81 3.89
N ASN A 118 1.27 -9.32 3.07
CA ASN A 118 0.16 -8.52 3.55
C ASN A 118 -0.74 -9.34 4.49
N GLN A 119 -1.11 -10.57 4.09
CA GLN A 119 -1.92 -11.48 4.91
C GLN A 119 -1.33 -11.71 6.30
N ARG A 120 0.00 -11.89 6.39
CA ARG A 120 0.68 -12.06 7.69
C ARG A 120 0.48 -10.87 8.62
N ILE A 121 0.41 -9.66 8.07
CA ILE A 121 0.17 -8.43 8.85
C ILE A 121 -1.30 -8.38 9.29
N PHE A 122 -2.23 -8.64 8.37
CA PHE A 122 -3.66 -8.70 8.67
C PHE A 122 -3.98 -9.72 9.76
N ASP A 123 -3.43 -10.94 9.67
CA ASP A 123 -3.58 -11.99 10.66
C ASP A 123 -3.06 -11.55 12.04
N ALA A 124 -1.88 -10.95 12.06
CA ALA A 124 -1.24 -10.56 13.32
C ALA A 124 -1.89 -9.35 13.99
N LEU A 125 -2.41 -8.41 13.22
CA LEU A 125 -3.15 -7.26 13.72
C LEU A 125 -4.63 -7.59 13.95
N CYS A 126 -5.09 -8.76 13.50
CA CYS A 126 -6.50 -9.13 13.45
C CYS A 126 -7.35 -8.04 12.77
N MET A 127 -6.82 -7.45 11.70
CA MET A 127 -7.48 -6.44 10.89
C MET A 127 -8.38 -7.13 9.86
N PRO A 128 -9.66 -6.74 9.74
CA PRO A 128 -10.47 -7.12 8.59
C PRO A 128 -9.94 -6.45 7.31
N ARG A 129 -9.90 -7.19 6.21
CA ARG A 129 -9.64 -6.65 4.87
C ARG A 129 -10.95 -6.42 4.15
N SER A 130 -11.06 -5.33 3.39
CA SER A 130 -12.16 -5.12 2.48
C SER A 130 -12.05 -6.07 1.28
N ARG A 131 -13.20 -6.50 0.75
CA ARG A 131 -13.26 -7.17 -0.56
C ARG A 131 -13.12 -6.20 -1.72
N ALA A 132 -13.23 -4.89 -1.48
CA ALA A 132 -13.00 -3.88 -2.51
C ALA A 132 -11.51 -3.54 -2.57
N HIS A 133 -10.96 -3.40 -3.77
CA HIS A 133 -9.54 -3.12 -3.97
C HIS A 133 -9.37 -1.98 -4.97
N PHE A 134 -8.92 -0.84 -4.45
CA PHE A 134 -8.18 0.15 -5.23
C PHE A 134 -6.69 -0.18 -5.07
N LEU A 135 -5.86 0.11 -6.06
CA LEU A 135 -4.42 -0.19 -6.04
C LEU A 135 -3.61 1.11 -6.18
N GLN A 136 -2.33 1.05 -5.84
CA GLN A 136 -1.37 2.14 -6.04
C GLN A 136 -1.54 2.82 -7.40
N GLU A 137 -1.66 4.16 -7.42
CA GLU A 137 -1.85 4.97 -8.65
C GLU A 137 -3.10 4.57 -9.47
N GLY A 138 -4.08 3.99 -8.78
CA GLY A 138 -5.25 3.33 -9.38
C GLY A 138 -4.89 2.39 -10.52
N GLN A 139 -3.77 1.68 -10.37
CA GLN A 139 -3.35 0.67 -11.32
C GLN A 139 -4.44 -0.39 -11.48
N PHE A 140 -4.77 -0.70 -12.72
CA PHE A 140 -5.83 -1.62 -13.06
C PHE A 140 -5.41 -2.46 -14.26
N GLY A 141 -6.01 -3.64 -14.41
CA GLY A 141 -5.81 -4.51 -15.56
C GLY A 141 -6.66 -5.79 -15.46
N PRO A 142 -6.89 -6.52 -16.58
CA PRO A 142 -7.58 -7.80 -16.55
C PRO A 142 -6.89 -8.82 -15.64
N GLY A 143 -5.55 -8.90 -15.69
CA GLY A 143 -4.79 -9.82 -14.84
C GLY A 143 -4.91 -9.52 -13.34
N LEU A 144 -4.95 -8.23 -12.98
CA LEU A 144 -5.17 -7.79 -11.59
C LEU A 144 -6.61 -8.05 -11.14
N SER A 145 -7.59 -7.84 -12.03
CA SER A 145 -9.00 -8.16 -11.76
C SER A 145 -9.20 -9.66 -11.53
N ALA A 146 -8.54 -10.50 -12.32
CA ALA A 146 -8.54 -11.94 -12.14
C ALA A 146 -7.87 -12.36 -10.83
N PHE A 147 -6.73 -11.75 -10.49
CA PHE A 147 -6.05 -12.00 -9.22
C PHE A 147 -6.94 -11.64 -8.04
N VAL A 148 -7.53 -10.44 -8.03
CA VAL A 148 -8.40 -9.99 -6.95
C VAL A 148 -9.67 -10.85 -6.87
N ALA A 149 -10.23 -11.30 -7.98
CA ALA A 149 -11.37 -12.22 -7.94
C ALA A 149 -11.00 -13.58 -7.33
N ASP A 150 -9.80 -14.12 -7.61
CA ASP A 150 -9.27 -15.35 -7.00
C ASP A 150 -9.07 -15.19 -5.48
N LYS A 151 -8.76 -13.97 -5.00
CA LYS A 151 -8.56 -13.66 -3.59
C LYS A 151 -9.82 -13.11 -2.94
N GLU A 152 -10.40 -13.84 -1.99
CA GLU A 152 -11.49 -13.35 -1.14
C GLU A 152 -12.76 -12.90 -1.90
N ASN A 153 -12.98 -13.38 -3.14
CA ASN A 153 -14.05 -12.91 -4.03
C ASN A 153 -14.03 -11.37 -4.20
N GLY A 154 -12.84 -10.82 -4.39
CA GLY A 154 -12.64 -9.38 -4.42
C GLY A 154 -13.26 -8.68 -5.63
N VAL A 155 -13.46 -7.38 -5.49
CA VAL A 155 -13.99 -6.46 -6.50
C VAL A 155 -12.97 -5.34 -6.69
N MET A 156 -12.52 -5.14 -7.93
CA MET A 156 -11.60 -4.04 -8.25
C MET A 156 -12.36 -2.71 -8.36
N VAL A 157 -11.72 -1.62 -7.94
CA VAL A 157 -12.18 -0.26 -8.17
C VAL A 157 -11.43 0.29 -9.38
N LEU A 158 -12.15 0.45 -10.50
CA LEU A 158 -11.65 0.97 -11.76
C LEU A 158 -11.77 2.51 -11.79
N PRO A 159 -10.68 3.25 -12.01
CA PRO A 159 -10.75 4.69 -12.18
C PRO A 159 -11.57 5.09 -13.40
N ARG A 160 -12.50 6.04 -13.24
CA ARG A 160 -13.32 6.58 -14.34
C ARG A 160 -12.48 7.11 -15.50
N ASN A 161 -11.37 7.78 -15.20
CA ASN A 161 -10.50 8.36 -16.23
C ASN A 161 -9.86 7.26 -17.09
N LEU A 162 -9.46 6.14 -16.47
CA LEU A 162 -8.96 4.98 -17.21
C LEU A 162 -10.04 4.33 -18.07
N LEU A 163 -11.25 4.15 -17.53
CA LEU A 163 -12.38 3.69 -18.33
C LEU A 163 -12.64 4.60 -19.54
N SER A 164 -12.63 5.92 -19.32
CA SER A 164 -12.90 6.90 -20.38
C SER A 164 -11.78 6.96 -21.42
N TYR A 165 -10.55 6.66 -21.03
CA TYR A 165 -9.41 6.57 -21.94
C TYR A 165 -9.55 5.41 -22.94
N HIS A 166 -10.15 4.30 -22.53
CA HIS A 166 -10.38 3.14 -23.40
C HIS A 166 -11.72 3.15 -24.14
N HIS A 167 -12.71 3.88 -23.62
CA HIS A 167 -14.08 3.87 -24.14
C HIS A 167 -14.65 5.27 -24.34
N GLU A 168 -15.01 5.60 -25.57
CA GLU A 168 -15.77 6.80 -25.90
C GLU A 168 -16.98 6.45 -26.80
N PRO A 169 -18.23 6.68 -26.35
CA PRO A 169 -18.62 7.09 -24.99
C PRO A 169 -18.34 5.97 -23.96
N HIS A 170 -18.00 6.34 -22.72
CA HIS A 170 -17.78 5.34 -21.66
C HIS A 170 -19.10 4.73 -21.18
N PRO A 171 -19.10 3.44 -20.80
CA PRO A 171 -20.29 2.79 -20.27
C PRO A 171 -20.69 3.40 -18.92
N VAL A 172 -22.00 3.46 -18.68
CA VAL A 172 -22.60 3.99 -17.44
C VAL A 172 -23.44 2.92 -16.77
N GLY A 173 -23.41 2.88 -15.44
CA GLY A 173 -23.99 1.78 -14.68
C GLY A 173 -23.60 1.87 -13.21
N LEU A 174 -24.30 1.09 -12.39
CA LEU A 174 -24.02 0.98 -10.95
C LEU A 174 -22.92 -0.05 -10.65
N TYR A 175 -22.81 -1.08 -11.48
CA TYR A 175 -21.93 -2.22 -11.25
C TYR A 175 -21.52 -2.84 -12.58
N PHE A 176 -20.27 -3.28 -12.68
CA PHE A 176 -19.69 -3.72 -13.94
C PHE A 176 -18.90 -5.02 -13.79
N LYS A 177 -18.55 -5.61 -14.93
CA LYS A 177 -17.54 -6.66 -15.03
C LYS A 177 -16.53 -6.32 -16.12
N ASN A 178 -15.26 -6.47 -15.80
CA ASN A 178 -14.14 -6.34 -16.74
C ASN A 178 -13.53 -7.72 -16.95
N ASP A 179 -13.52 -8.21 -18.19
CA ASP A 179 -13.04 -9.56 -18.53
C ASP A 179 -13.65 -10.66 -17.63
N GLY A 180 -14.95 -10.54 -17.35
CA GLY A 180 -15.69 -11.49 -16.50
C GLY A 180 -15.54 -11.30 -14.99
N HIS A 181 -14.67 -10.40 -14.52
CA HIS A 181 -14.44 -10.14 -13.11
C HIS A 181 -15.18 -8.88 -12.62
N PRO A 182 -15.76 -8.89 -11.41
CA PRO A 182 -16.56 -7.77 -10.91
C PRO A 182 -15.71 -6.52 -10.66
N VAL A 183 -16.22 -5.35 -11.07
CA VAL A 183 -15.58 -4.06 -10.85
C VAL A 183 -16.60 -2.97 -10.52
N ILE A 184 -16.18 -1.98 -9.73
CA ILE A 184 -16.90 -0.71 -9.55
C ILE A 184 -16.09 0.40 -10.20
N VAL A 185 -16.76 1.36 -10.84
CA VAL A 185 -16.12 2.53 -11.44
C VAL A 185 -16.23 3.73 -10.50
N THR A 186 -15.17 4.55 -10.40
CA THR A 186 -15.19 5.83 -9.67
C THR A 186 -16.01 6.93 -10.38
N ASN A 187 -17.24 6.60 -10.77
CA ASN A 187 -18.18 7.49 -11.44
C ASN A 187 -19.51 7.51 -10.70
N GLY A 188 -20.17 8.67 -10.69
CA GLY A 188 -21.54 8.78 -10.19
C GLY A 188 -22.55 8.24 -11.21
N HIS A 189 -23.61 7.60 -10.74
CA HIS A 189 -24.68 7.12 -11.60
C HIS A 189 -25.99 6.98 -10.82
N ALA A 190 -27.12 7.17 -11.51
CA ALA A 190 -28.45 7.04 -10.92
C ALA A 190 -29.28 6.05 -11.74
N GLN A 191 -29.88 5.09 -11.06
CA GLN A 191 -30.93 4.22 -11.60
C GLN A 191 -32.13 4.20 -10.65
N ASN A 192 -33.25 3.66 -11.09
CA ASN A 192 -34.49 3.60 -10.30
C ASN A 192 -34.34 2.87 -8.95
N VAL A 193 -33.26 2.09 -8.78
CA VAL A 193 -33.00 1.26 -7.60
C VAL A 193 -32.03 1.90 -6.59
N LEU A 194 -31.13 2.76 -7.05
CA LEU A 194 -30.01 3.31 -6.29
C LEU A 194 -29.37 4.48 -7.06
N GLU A 195 -28.94 5.50 -6.33
CA GLU A 195 -28.07 6.57 -6.83
C GLU A 195 -26.73 6.49 -6.09
N VAL A 196 -25.63 6.57 -6.85
CA VAL A 196 -24.28 6.60 -6.31
C VAL A 196 -23.56 7.86 -6.76
N GLY A 197 -22.83 8.47 -5.84
CA GLY A 197 -21.94 9.60 -6.07
C GLY A 197 -20.61 9.34 -5.39
N TRP A 198 -19.57 10.04 -5.85
CA TRP A 198 -18.23 9.97 -5.26
C TRP A 198 -17.88 11.33 -4.69
N ASN A 199 -17.63 11.40 -3.39
CA ASN A 199 -17.21 12.63 -2.72
C ASN A 199 -15.68 12.79 -2.68
N PHE A 200 -14.94 11.70 -2.84
CA PHE A 200 -13.47 11.70 -2.90
C PHE A 200 -12.95 10.43 -3.58
N ALA A 201 -11.96 10.56 -4.47
CA ALA A 201 -11.28 9.44 -5.12
C ALA A 201 -9.91 9.93 -5.60
N ASP A 202 -9.01 10.19 -4.65
CA ASP A 202 -7.75 10.88 -4.85
C ASP A 202 -6.72 10.50 -3.77
N ASP A 203 -5.53 11.12 -3.81
CA ASP A 203 -4.47 11.01 -2.82
C ASP A 203 -4.96 11.53 -1.45
N GLY A 204 -5.07 10.62 -0.49
CA GLY A 204 -5.45 10.89 0.89
C GLY A 204 -4.45 11.80 1.60
N GLU A 205 -3.16 11.75 1.24
CA GLU A 205 -2.09 12.59 1.78
C GLU A 205 -2.44 14.07 1.74
N LEU A 206 -3.13 14.48 0.67
CA LEU A 206 -3.34 15.87 0.29
C LEU A 206 -4.55 16.49 0.99
N LEU A 207 -5.56 15.67 1.34
CA LEU A 207 -6.85 16.16 1.79
C LEU A 207 -6.76 16.88 3.14
N ALA A 208 -6.09 16.27 4.11
CA ALA A 208 -5.93 16.82 5.44
C ALA A 208 -4.82 17.87 5.54
N THR A 209 -3.96 18.01 4.52
CA THR A 209 -2.75 18.85 4.58
C THR A 209 -2.84 20.12 3.74
N GLY A 210 -4.03 20.45 3.23
CA GLY A 210 -4.22 21.65 2.41
C GLY A 210 -3.68 21.50 0.99
N ASN A 211 -3.79 20.31 0.42
CA ASN A 211 -3.27 19.96 -0.89
C ASN A 211 -1.73 20.05 -1.01
N LEU A 212 -1.03 19.80 0.11
CA LEU A 212 0.42 19.76 0.16
C LEU A 212 0.89 18.30 0.13
N ASN A 213 1.88 18.00 -0.70
CA ASN A 213 2.46 16.66 -0.75
C ASN A 213 3.68 16.54 0.20
N PRO A 214 4.07 15.31 0.60
CA PRO A 214 5.17 15.09 1.53
C PRO A 214 6.56 15.57 1.07
N TYR A 215 6.73 15.96 -0.20
CA TYR A 215 7.98 16.60 -0.65
C TYR A 215 8.16 18.01 -0.10
N ALA A 216 7.07 18.67 0.29
CA ALA A 216 7.08 19.97 0.96
C ALA A 216 7.15 19.80 2.49
N PHE A 217 8.07 18.95 2.97
CA PHE A 217 8.08 18.43 4.34
C PHE A 217 7.94 19.51 5.44
N ASP A 218 8.66 20.63 5.32
CA ASP A 218 8.63 21.70 6.33
C ASP A 218 7.22 22.31 6.54
N VAL A 219 6.36 22.25 5.51
CA VAL A 219 5.00 22.78 5.51
C VAL A 219 3.92 21.70 5.40
N PHE A 220 4.28 20.44 5.19
CA PHE A 220 3.37 19.30 5.15
C PHE A 220 2.86 19.01 6.57
N LYS A 221 1.72 19.62 6.91
CA LYS A 221 1.11 19.58 8.24
C LYS A 221 -0.40 19.55 8.13
N HIS A 222 -1.07 18.98 9.11
CA HIS A 222 -2.52 18.97 9.19
C HIS A 222 -3.07 20.41 9.15
N ASN A 223 -3.99 20.66 8.23
CA ASN A 223 -4.70 21.90 8.05
C ASN A 223 -6.20 21.69 8.36
N PRO A 224 -6.63 21.91 9.62
CA PRO A 224 -8.00 21.61 10.04
C PRO A 224 -9.03 22.52 9.38
N GLU A 225 -8.69 23.78 9.09
CA GLU A 225 -9.60 24.72 8.42
C GLU A 225 -9.88 24.29 6.98
N PHE A 226 -8.83 23.86 6.27
CA PHE A 226 -8.96 23.31 4.93
C PHE A 226 -9.76 22.01 4.93
N LEU A 227 -9.41 21.03 5.78
CA LEU A 227 -10.12 19.76 5.87
C LEU A 227 -11.61 19.97 6.18
N LYS A 228 -11.92 20.87 7.13
CA LYS A 228 -13.30 21.18 7.46
C LYS A 228 -14.05 21.76 6.26
N LYS A 229 -13.50 22.81 5.64
CA LYS A 229 -14.17 23.53 4.55
C LYS A 229 -14.30 22.69 3.29
N GLU A 230 -13.23 22.00 2.91
CA GLU A 230 -13.15 21.29 1.63
C GLU A 230 -13.74 19.89 1.71
N TYR A 231 -13.98 19.34 2.90
CA TYR A 231 -14.48 17.98 3.05
C TYR A 231 -15.63 17.85 4.05
N GLU A 232 -15.41 18.16 5.34
CA GLU A 232 -16.42 17.94 6.39
C GLU A 232 -17.73 18.69 6.13
N ASP A 233 -17.66 19.95 5.70
CA ASP A 233 -18.84 20.77 5.38
C ASP A 233 -19.59 20.21 4.15
N LYS A 234 -18.86 19.65 3.16
CA LYS A 234 -19.47 19.02 1.97
C LYS A 234 -20.19 17.72 2.34
N LEU A 235 -19.58 16.87 3.18
CA LEU A 235 -20.22 15.65 3.67
C LEU A 235 -21.45 15.96 4.53
N THR A 236 -21.36 16.98 5.38
CA THR A 236 -22.51 17.46 6.18
C THR A 236 -23.66 17.90 5.28
N ALA A 237 -23.37 18.62 4.20
CA ALA A 237 -24.39 19.04 3.24
C ALA A 237 -25.01 17.85 2.50
N LEU A 238 -24.22 16.85 2.11
CA LEU A 238 -24.71 15.62 1.49
C LEU A 238 -25.61 14.81 2.44
N GLU A 239 -25.20 14.64 3.69
CA GLU A 239 -26.02 13.98 4.72
C GLU A 239 -27.34 14.73 4.94
N ALA A 240 -27.30 16.07 5.01
CA ALA A 240 -28.51 16.90 5.11
C ALA A 240 -29.43 16.80 3.88
N ASP A 241 -28.87 16.51 2.70
CA ASP A 241 -29.59 16.21 1.45
C ASP A 241 -30.04 14.73 1.34
N GLY A 242 -29.88 13.96 2.42
CA GLY A 242 -30.36 12.58 2.54
C GLY A 242 -29.43 11.52 1.92
N TRP A 243 -28.18 11.87 1.61
CA TRP A 243 -27.18 10.89 1.18
C TRP A 243 -26.65 10.09 2.36
N VAL A 244 -26.45 8.80 2.15
CA VAL A 244 -25.70 7.94 3.07
C VAL A 244 -24.23 8.01 2.69
N ILE A 245 -23.40 8.58 3.57
CA ILE A 245 -21.94 8.62 3.40
C ILE A 245 -21.38 7.27 3.85
N ALA A 246 -20.91 6.44 2.92
CA ALA A 246 -20.69 5.02 3.18
C ALA A 246 -19.36 4.49 2.61
N PRO A 247 -18.81 3.40 3.19
CA PRO A 247 -17.72 2.67 2.55
C PRO A 247 -18.25 1.88 1.33
N ILE A 248 -17.35 1.43 0.46
CA ILE A 248 -17.71 0.67 -0.74
C ILE A 248 -18.40 -0.66 -0.39
N SER A 249 -18.00 -1.32 0.70
CA SER A 249 -18.61 -2.57 1.15
C SER A 249 -20.11 -2.43 1.43
N HIS A 250 -20.54 -1.28 1.96
CA HIS A 250 -21.95 -0.98 2.15
C HIS A 250 -22.69 -0.88 0.81
N TYR A 251 -22.10 -0.19 -0.17
CA TYR A 251 -22.66 -0.06 -1.50
C TYR A 251 -22.76 -1.41 -2.23
N LEU A 252 -21.73 -2.24 -2.14
CA LEU A 252 -21.76 -3.58 -2.71
C LEU A 252 -22.87 -4.45 -2.08
N ALA A 253 -23.05 -4.38 -0.76
CA ALA A 253 -24.15 -5.08 -0.10
C ALA A 253 -25.52 -4.57 -0.57
N LEU A 254 -25.67 -3.25 -0.80
CA LEU A 254 -26.91 -2.68 -1.34
C LEU A 254 -27.20 -3.12 -2.77
N LEU A 255 -26.17 -3.34 -3.60
CA LEU A 255 -26.29 -3.88 -4.96
C LEU A 255 -26.78 -5.34 -4.91
N GLU A 256 -26.15 -6.15 -4.06
CA GLU A 256 -26.50 -7.57 -3.86
C GLU A 256 -27.93 -7.73 -3.33
N ASP A 257 -28.31 -6.99 -2.30
CA ASP A 257 -29.66 -7.00 -1.73
C ASP A 257 -30.74 -6.59 -2.73
N ARG A 258 -30.38 -5.78 -3.74
CA ARG A 258 -31.28 -5.31 -4.81
C ARG A 258 -31.23 -6.19 -6.06
N GLY A 259 -30.38 -7.22 -6.09
CA GLY A 259 -30.18 -8.05 -7.28
C GLY A 259 -29.67 -7.25 -8.48
N VAL A 260 -28.80 -6.26 -8.27
CA VAL A 260 -28.17 -5.50 -9.36
C VAL A 260 -27.05 -6.33 -9.95
N GLU A 261 -27.23 -6.77 -11.19
CA GLU A 261 -26.25 -7.55 -11.94
C GLU A 261 -25.18 -6.67 -12.61
N PRO A 262 -23.91 -7.12 -12.67
CA PRO A 262 -22.83 -6.35 -13.30
C PRO A 262 -22.95 -6.31 -14.83
N ILE A 263 -22.77 -5.12 -15.40
CA ILE A 263 -22.76 -4.87 -16.85
C ILE A 263 -21.38 -5.18 -17.42
N ALA A 264 -21.31 -5.88 -18.55
CA ALA A 264 -20.05 -6.14 -19.24
C ALA A 264 -19.43 -4.84 -19.77
N ILE A 265 -18.15 -4.63 -19.49
CA ILE A 265 -17.31 -3.68 -20.22
C ILE A 265 -16.72 -4.43 -21.42
N ASP A 266 -17.06 -3.99 -22.63
CA ASP A 266 -16.65 -4.63 -23.89
C ASP A 266 -16.20 -3.56 -24.91
N PRO A 267 -14.95 -3.61 -25.41
CA PRO A 267 -13.86 -4.52 -24.97
C PRO A 267 -13.47 -4.31 -23.49
N PRO A 268 -12.75 -5.23 -22.84
CA PRO A 268 -12.24 -4.99 -21.50
C PRO A 268 -11.28 -3.79 -21.44
N VAL A 269 -11.29 -3.05 -20.32
CA VAL A 269 -10.26 -2.08 -19.99
C VAL A 269 -8.95 -2.82 -19.72
N LEU A 270 -7.90 -2.38 -20.41
CA LEU A 270 -6.56 -2.94 -20.35
C LEU A 270 -5.74 -2.33 -19.22
N ASP A 271 -4.49 -2.76 -19.12
CA ASP A 271 -3.59 -2.31 -18.07
C ASP A 271 -3.39 -0.79 -18.12
N GLY A 272 -3.51 -0.13 -16.96
CA GLY A 272 -3.29 1.30 -16.88
C GLY A 272 -3.35 1.90 -15.49
N SER A 273 -3.18 3.22 -15.43
CA SER A 273 -3.23 4.03 -14.20
C SER A 273 -4.49 4.90 -14.14
N TRP A 274 -4.80 5.47 -12.99
CA TRP A 274 -5.95 6.35 -12.81
C TRP A 274 -5.91 7.69 -13.54
N GLN A 275 -4.75 8.12 -14.03
CA GLN A 275 -4.58 9.40 -14.74
C GLN A 275 -3.82 9.15 -16.04
N PRO A 276 -4.40 8.39 -16.99
CA PRO A 276 -3.66 7.89 -18.15
C PRO A 276 -3.21 9.02 -19.07
N GLU A 277 -3.94 10.12 -19.18
CA GLU A 277 -3.50 11.27 -19.99
C GLU A 277 -2.29 11.98 -19.38
N ASN A 278 -2.23 12.09 -18.05
CA ASN A 278 -1.12 12.76 -17.35
C ASN A 278 0.15 11.91 -17.31
N SER A 279 0.00 10.59 -17.20
CA SER A 279 1.09 9.63 -17.02
C SER A 279 1.55 8.97 -18.34
N GLY A 280 0.91 9.29 -19.47
CA GLY A 280 1.08 8.48 -20.69
C GLY A 280 0.65 7.02 -20.45
N ASN A 281 -0.38 6.84 -19.62
CA ASN A 281 -0.76 5.60 -19.00
C ASN A 281 0.43 5.00 -18.22
N MET A 282 0.83 3.76 -18.50
CA MET A 282 1.98 3.16 -17.84
C MET A 282 3.33 3.70 -18.33
N PHE A 283 3.34 4.52 -19.39
CA PHE A 283 4.57 4.92 -20.09
C PHE A 283 5.57 5.66 -19.19
N ILE A 284 5.10 6.54 -18.30
CA ILE A 284 6.00 7.28 -17.40
C ILE A 284 6.89 6.34 -16.57
N TRP A 285 6.38 5.19 -16.12
CA TRP A 285 7.13 4.19 -15.36
C TRP A 285 7.89 3.17 -16.21
N MET A 286 7.76 3.24 -17.54
CA MET A 286 8.39 2.32 -18.49
C MET A 286 9.43 3.03 -19.38
N GLY A 287 10.09 4.05 -18.84
CA GLY A 287 11.10 4.84 -19.56
C GLY A 287 10.55 6.06 -20.29
N GLY A 288 9.39 6.55 -19.89
CA GLY A 288 8.77 7.76 -20.45
C GLY A 288 9.39 9.08 -20.01
N GLU A 289 10.47 9.02 -19.22
CA GLU A 289 11.10 10.14 -18.51
C GLU A 289 10.13 10.86 -17.57
N GLY A 290 10.35 10.71 -16.26
CA GLY A 290 9.55 11.37 -15.23
C GLY A 290 9.59 12.90 -15.26
N LEU A 291 9.10 13.51 -14.18
CA LEU A 291 9.10 14.98 -14.04
C LEU A 291 10.53 15.61 -14.05
N VAL A 292 11.57 14.80 -13.91
CA VAL A 292 12.97 15.24 -13.94
C VAL A 292 13.71 14.53 -15.10
N PRO A 293 13.90 15.20 -16.25
CA PRO A 293 14.56 14.62 -17.42
C PRO A 293 16.03 14.26 -17.17
N GLY A 294 16.54 13.23 -17.87
CA GLY A 294 17.97 12.91 -17.94
C GLY A 294 18.56 12.11 -16.76
N ASP A 295 17.73 11.65 -15.82
CA ASP A 295 18.15 10.77 -14.72
C ASP A 295 17.23 9.54 -14.51
N GLU A 296 16.55 9.13 -15.58
CA GLU A 296 15.67 7.97 -15.61
C GLU A 296 16.47 6.65 -15.50
N ARG A 297 15.92 5.69 -14.74
CA ARG A 297 16.53 4.38 -14.48
C ARG A 297 15.50 3.25 -14.43
N ASP A 298 14.30 3.48 -14.93
CA ASP A 298 13.18 2.55 -14.81
C ASP A 298 13.55 1.23 -15.46
N LEU A 299 14.12 1.23 -16.68
CA LEU A 299 14.56 -0.02 -17.32
C LEU A 299 15.57 -0.82 -16.47
N ALA A 300 16.54 -0.14 -15.86
CA ALA A 300 17.54 -0.79 -15.01
C ALA A 300 16.94 -1.34 -13.72
N ILE A 301 16.00 -0.60 -13.12
CA ILE A 301 15.26 -1.01 -11.91
C ILE A 301 14.37 -2.22 -12.23
N LEU A 302 13.52 -2.11 -13.25
CA LEU A 302 12.62 -3.18 -13.70
C LEU A 302 13.40 -4.45 -14.03
N THR A 303 14.48 -4.35 -14.81
CA THR A 303 15.33 -5.50 -15.17
C THR A 303 16.03 -6.09 -13.95
N GLY A 304 16.48 -5.25 -13.03
CA GLY A 304 17.08 -5.66 -11.76
C GLY A 304 16.11 -6.46 -10.91
N ASN A 305 14.89 -5.96 -10.75
CA ASN A 305 13.82 -6.61 -9.98
C ASN A 305 13.44 -7.97 -10.60
N VAL A 306 13.28 -8.05 -11.93
CA VAL A 306 13.05 -9.33 -12.65
C VAL A 306 14.18 -10.34 -12.41
N THR A 307 15.42 -9.89 -12.41
CA THR A 307 16.60 -10.74 -12.15
C THR A 307 16.59 -11.27 -10.71
N VAL A 308 16.25 -10.41 -9.75
CA VAL A 308 16.13 -10.80 -8.34
C VAL A 308 14.98 -11.79 -8.14
N ARG A 309 13.78 -11.53 -8.69
CA ARG A 309 12.66 -12.48 -8.67
C ARG A 309 13.08 -13.86 -9.15
N SER A 310 13.74 -13.92 -10.31
CA SER A 310 14.16 -15.19 -10.92
C SER A 310 15.07 -15.99 -9.99
N ARG A 311 15.96 -15.31 -9.25
CA ARG A 311 16.81 -15.96 -8.23
C ARG A 311 16.01 -16.41 -7.02
N LEU A 312 15.03 -15.63 -6.57
CA LEU A 312 14.17 -16.00 -5.45
C LEU A 312 13.28 -17.20 -5.77
N LEU A 313 12.76 -17.31 -7.00
CA LEU A 313 12.02 -18.49 -7.47
C LEU A 313 12.92 -19.74 -7.51
N ALA A 314 14.19 -19.59 -7.93
CA ALA A 314 15.14 -20.69 -7.87
C ALA A 314 15.40 -21.14 -6.42
N VAL A 315 15.55 -20.19 -5.49
CA VAL A 315 15.67 -20.49 -4.04
C VAL A 315 14.42 -21.22 -3.53
N GLU A 316 13.22 -20.77 -3.89
CA GLU A 316 11.95 -21.42 -3.50
C GLU A 316 11.88 -22.88 -3.98
N THR A 317 12.32 -23.10 -5.22
CA THR A 317 12.38 -24.43 -5.83
C THR A 317 13.34 -25.34 -5.07
N LEU A 318 14.52 -24.83 -4.70
CA LEU A 318 15.52 -25.56 -3.92
C LEU A 318 15.04 -25.87 -2.50
N ILE A 319 14.37 -24.93 -1.84
CA ILE A 319 13.72 -25.14 -0.54
C ILE A 319 12.70 -26.27 -0.65
N THR A 320 11.81 -26.20 -1.63
CA THR A 320 10.78 -27.23 -1.86
C THR A 320 11.38 -28.62 -2.09
N LEU A 321 12.47 -28.71 -2.85
CA LEU A 321 13.18 -29.97 -3.07
C LEU A 321 13.83 -30.51 -1.79
N ALA A 322 14.47 -29.64 -1.01
CA ALA A 322 15.11 -29.99 0.25
C ALA A 322 14.08 -30.52 1.27
N GLU A 323 12.89 -29.91 1.33
CA GLU A 323 11.79 -30.39 2.19
C GLU A 323 11.29 -31.79 1.79
N LYS A 324 11.18 -32.06 0.48
CA LYS A 324 10.86 -33.42 -0.02
C LYS A 324 11.92 -34.46 0.37
N GLN A 325 13.13 -34.02 0.67
CA GLN A 325 14.23 -34.86 1.15
C GLN A 325 14.34 -34.86 2.69
N ASN A 326 13.35 -34.30 3.39
CA ASN A 326 13.32 -34.16 4.86
C ASN A 326 14.49 -33.34 5.43
N VAL A 327 15.01 -32.38 4.65
CA VAL A 327 16.01 -31.41 5.13
C VAL A 327 15.30 -30.26 5.84
N ASP A 328 15.82 -29.81 6.99
CA ASP A 328 15.33 -28.60 7.67
C ASP A 328 15.62 -27.35 6.84
N THR A 329 14.55 -26.65 6.43
CA THR A 329 14.63 -25.44 5.60
C THR A 329 14.18 -24.17 6.32
N ALA A 330 13.94 -24.22 7.63
CA ALA A 330 13.35 -23.09 8.37
C ALA A 330 14.14 -21.79 8.19
N LEU A 331 15.47 -21.85 8.31
CA LEU A 331 16.35 -20.68 8.12
C LEU A 331 16.35 -20.17 6.67
N ALA A 332 16.34 -21.10 5.69
CA ALA A 332 16.32 -20.73 4.27
C ALA A 332 15.02 -20.02 3.90
N LYS A 333 13.88 -20.50 4.41
CA LYS A 333 12.56 -19.85 4.26
C LYS A 333 12.54 -18.46 4.88
N GLU A 334 13.12 -18.30 6.07
CA GLU A 334 13.22 -16.99 6.72
C GLU A 334 14.04 -16.00 5.88
N TRP A 335 15.20 -16.42 5.36
CA TRP A 335 16.05 -15.59 4.51
C TRP A 335 15.41 -15.27 3.17
N GLN A 336 14.77 -16.25 2.53
CA GLN A 336 14.04 -16.04 1.29
C GLN A 336 12.94 -14.99 1.52
N ARG A 337 12.14 -15.13 2.58
CA ARG A 337 11.10 -14.16 2.93
C ARG A 337 11.66 -12.76 3.13
N MET A 338 12.78 -12.62 3.85
CA MET A 338 13.42 -11.31 4.01
C MET A 338 13.86 -10.71 2.67
N ALA A 339 14.42 -11.53 1.78
CA ALA A 339 14.84 -11.08 0.45
C ALA A 339 13.65 -10.73 -0.46
N VAL A 340 12.53 -11.46 -0.36
CA VAL A 340 11.27 -11.11 -1.01
C VAL A 340 10.80 -9.74 -0.56
N ARG A 341 10.82 -9.43 0.75
CA ARG A 341 10.43 -8.09 1.23
C ARG A 341 11.33 -6.98 0.68
N GLU A 342 12.63 -7.21 0.56
CA GLU A 342 13.52 -6.21 -0.07
C GLU A 342 13.23 -6.04 -1.56
N LEU A 343 12.86 -7.11 -2.28
CA LEU A 343 12.37 -7.02 -3.66
C LEU A 343 11.08 -6.20 -3.73
N LEU A 344 10.07 -6.50 -2.90
CA LEU A 344 8.80 -5.79 -2.89
C LEU A 344 8.98 -4.28 -2.60
N LEU A 345 9.92 -3.89 -1.74
CA LEU A 345 10.28 -2.47 -1.54
C LEU A 345 10.90 -1.84 -2.80
N ALA A 346 11.73 -2.59 -3.51
CA ALA A 346 12.37 -2.14 -4.75
C ALA A 346 11.40 -2.06 -5.94
N GLU A 347 10.23 -2.69 -5.83
CA GLU A 347 9.15 -2.63 -6.83
C GLU A 347 8.21 -1.43 -6.66
N CYS A 348 8.50 -0.55 -5.68
CA CYS A 348 7.72 0.66 -5.39
C CYS A 348 7.61 1.60 -6.60
N SER A 349 6.39 2.02 -6.94
CA SER A 349 6.12 2.88 -8.09
C SER A 349 6.82 4.22 -8.01
N ASP A 350 6.87 4.87 -6.84
CA ASP A 350 7.44 6.22 -6.65
C ASP A 350 8.97 6.29 -6.83
N THR A 351 9.65 5.16 -6.71
CA THR A 351 11.09 5.09 -7.04
C THR A 351 11.35 5.14 -8.54
N THR A 352 10.29 5.01 -9.34
CA THR A 352 10.25 5.05 -10.81
C THR A 352 9.21 6.07 -11.29
N GLY A 353 9.15 6.39 -12.58
CA GLY A 353 8.04 7.17 -13.14
C GLY A 353 7.95 8.63 -12.69
N TRP A 354 7.17 8.97 -11.66
CA TRP A 354 6.87 10.38 -11.33
C TRP A 354 8.12 11.21 -11.03
N ARG A 355 8.99 10.72 -10.12
CA ARG A 355 10.20 11.45 -9.70
C ARG A 355 11.38 10.49 -9.46
N PRO A 356 11.89 9.82 -10.51
CA PRO A 356 13.06 8.94 -10.41
C PRO A 356 14.29 9.79 -10.10
N GLN A 357 14.66 9.89 -8.81
CA GLN A 357 15.86 10.62 -8.39
C GLN A 357 16.95 9.65 -7.94
N LYS A 358 18.21 9.93 -8.31
CA LYS A 358 19.42 9.16 -7.95
C LYS A 358 19.52 8.69 -6.49
N ASN A 359 18.97 9.45 -5.55
CA ASN A 359 19.09 9.15 -4.11
C ASN A 359 17.95 8.27 -3.55
N ARG A 360 16.86 8.05 -4.30
CA ARG A 360 15.67 7.30 -3.83
C ARG A 360 15.76 5.79 -4.04
N SER A 361 16.56 5.35 -5.01
CA SER A 361 16.81 3.94 -5.30
C SER A 361 17.97 3.34 -4.50
N ARG A 362 18.35 3.95 -3.37
CA ARG A 362 19.29 3.30 -2.44
C ARG A 362 18.58 2.10 -1.80
N LEU A 363 18.64 0.96 -2.48
CA LEU A 363 18.68 -0.36 -1.83
C LEU A 363 19.48 -0.20 -0.55
N ARG A 364 18.91 -0.65 0.58
CA ARG A 364 19.50 -0.60 1.93
C ARG A 364 20.87 -1.29 1.97
N SER A 365 21.88 -0.68 1.36
CA SER A 365 23.27 -1.00 1.55
C SER A 365 23.71 -0.19 2.75
N GLN A 366 23.61 -0.81 3.93
CA GLN A 366 24.40 -0.37 5.06
C GLN A 366 25.87 -0.59 4.69
N THR A 367 26.49 0.39 4.05
CA THR A 367 27.96 0.47 4.01
C THR A 367 28.42 0.75 5.44
N PRO A 368 29.28 -0.08 6.04
CA PRO A 368 29.85 0.21 7.35
C PRO A 368 30.58 1.55 7.27
N GLY A 369 30.30 2.44 8.23
CA GLY A 369 30.88 3.77 8.29
C GLY A 369 32.40 3.73 8.12
N LYS A 370 32.90 4.55 7.19
CA LYS A 370 34.32 4.89 7.15
C LYS A 370 34.67 5.53 8.49
N GLY A 371 35.61 4.92 9.21
CA GLY A 371 36.16 5.47 10.45
C GLY A 371 36.78 6.86 10.24
N PRO A 372 37.01 7.61 11.32
CA PRO A 372 37.46 8.99 11.24
C PRO A 372 38.83 9.06 10.57
N GLY A 373 38.94 9.96 9.61
CA GLY A 373 40.17 10.18 8.85
C GLY A 373 41.30 10.71 9.73
N ASN A 374 42.50 10.17 9.51
CA ASN A 374 43.74 10.84 9.87
C ASN A 374 44.45 11.28 8.58
N GLY A 375 44.81 12.55 8.55
CA GLY A 375 45.48 13.17 7.41
C GLY A 375 47.00 12.92 7.37
N LYS A 376 47.49 12.98 6.13
CA LYS A 376 48.83 13.39 5.63
C LYS A 376 50.00 12.38 5.57
N GLN A 377 50.41 12.21 4.29
CA GLN A 377 51.76 12.27 3.70
C GLN A 377 52.67 11.02 3.58
N SER A 378 52.87 10.66 2.29
CA SER A 378 54.09 10.25 1.56
C SER A 378 54.97 9.07 2.02
N GLY A 379 55.30 8.18 1.06
CA GLY A 379 56.53 7.38 1.05
C GLY A 379 56.38 5.97 0.50
N ARG A 380 57.16 5.62 -0.53
CA ARG A 380 57.23 4.28 -1.17
C ARG A 380 57.94 3.24 -0.29
N LEU A 381 57.52 1.98 -0.45
CA LEU A 381 58.28 0.70 -0.59
C LEU A 381 57.66 -0.44 0.24
N ALA A 382 57.53 -1.61 -0.41
CA ALA A 382 57.06 -2.90 0.10
C ALA A 382 58.20 -3.70 0.80
N PRO A 383 58.02 -4.98 1.16
CA PRO A 383 57.02 -5.62 2.03
C PRO A 383 57.69 -6.40 3.18
N GLN A 384 56.97 -6.72 4.27
CA GLN A 384 57.30 -7.93 5.07
C GLN A 384 56.16 -8.39 5.99
N ILE A 385 56.18 -9.71 6.19
CA ILE A 385 55.22 -10.58 6.87
C ILE A 385 55.52 -10.63 8.37
N HIS A 386 54.49 -10.56 9.23
CA HIS A 386 54.21 -11.52 10.32
C HIS A 386 52.98 -11.08 11.13
N GLY A 387 52.12 -12.06 11.45
CA GLY A 387 50.84 -11.87 12.10
C GLY A 387 50.87 -11.71 13.62
N THR A 388 49.72 -11.37 14.18
CA THR A 388 49.30 -11.72 15.53
C THR A 388 47.77 -11.83 15.58
N ASN A 389 47.30 -12.78 16.40
CA ASN A 389 45.91 -13.07 16.71
C ASN A 389 45.22 -11.90 17.43
N GLY A 390 43.91 -11.78 17.23
CA GLY A 390 43.06 -10.86 17.99
C GLY A 390 41.58 -11.13 17.74
N ASP A 391 41.02 -12.06 18.52
CA ASP A 391 39.58 -12.28 18.68
C ASP A 391 38.89 -11.00 19.16
N GLY A 392 37.84 -10.57 18.47
CA GLY A 392 37.00 -9.45 18.90
C GLY A 392 36.13 -8.88 17.80
N GLY A 393 34.96 -9.49 17.54
CA GLY A 393 34.09 -8.98 16.46
C GLY A 393 32.69 -9.55 16.32
N HIS A 394 32.04 -10.03 17.39
CA HIS A 394 30.67 -10.58 17.30
C HIS A 394 29.74 -10.09 18.42
N GLN A 395 29.48 -8.77 18.51
CA GLN A 395 28.39 -8.29 19.39
C GLN A 395 27.53 -7.13 18.86
N PHE A 396 27.81 -6.51 17.71
CA PHE A 396 27.05 -5.33 17.28
C PHE A 396 25.87 -5.60 16.32
N LYS A 397 25.80 -6.77 15.65
CA LYS A 397 24.74 -7.08 14.67
C LYS A 397 23.42 -7.62 15.25
N ARG A 398 23.36 -7.97 16.55
CA ARG A 398 22.15 -8.56 17.17
C ARG A 398 21.12 -7.53 17.65
N ARG A 399 21.53 -6.32 18.05
CA ARG A 399 20.66 -5.41 18.82
C ARG A 399 19.52 -4.77 18.03
N HIS A 400 19.63 -4.65 16.71
CA HIS A 400 18.56 -4.04 15.89
C HIS A 400 17.56 -5.08 15.37
N PHE A 401 18.03 -6.29 15.03
CA PHE A 401 17.20 -7.43 14.64
C PHE A 401 16.38 -8.01 15.81
N ASP A 402 16.93 -8.00 17.03
CA ASP A 402 16.20 -8.49 18.21
C ASP A 402 14.99 -7.62 18.58
N ARG A 403 14.97 -6.31 18.24
CA ARG A 403 13.79 -5.45 18.50
C ARG A 403 12.58 -5.84 17.65
N LYS A 404 12.76 -6.07 16.34
CA LYS A 404 11.68 -6.56 15.47
C LYS A 404 11.24 -7.97 15.88
N ARG A 405 12.18 -8.87 16.21
CA ARG A 405 11.88 -10.24 16.65
C ARG A 405 11.08 -10.31 17.96
N ASN A 406 11.38 -9.43 18.93
CA ASN A 406 10.71 -9.42 20.23
C ASN A 406 9.27 -8.87 20.16
N PHE A 407 9.00 -7.91 19.26
CA PHE A 407 7.64 -7.42 19.02
C PHE A 407 6.73 -8.57 18.53
N TRP A 408 7.14 -9.30 17.48
CA TRP A 408 6.36 -10.40 16.91
C TRP A 408 6.16 -11.59 17.86
N ARG A 409 7.18 -11.94 18.66
CA ARG A 409 7.02 -12.96 19.72
C ARG A 409 6.02 -12.55 20.79
N SER A 410 6.00 -11.27 21.17
CA SER A 410 5.07 -10.75 22.18
C SER A 410 3.62 -10.61 21.69
N ALA A 411 3.41 -10.38 20.38
CA ALA A 411 2.09 -10.34 19.78
C ALA A 411 1.48 -11.75 19.66
N VAL A 412 2.27 -12.73 19.21
CA VAL A 412 1.84 -14.14 19.10
C VAL A 412 1.59 -14.78 20.48
N GLN A 413 2.43 -14.50 21.49
CA GLN A 413 2.21 -15.05 22.84
C GLN A 413 0.94 -14.50 23.52
N ARG A 414 0.53 -13.26 23.23
CA ARG A 414 -0.69 -12.68 23.81
C ARG A 414 -1.98 -13.29 23.25
N ASN A 415 -1.97 -13.82 22.02
CA ASN A 415 -3.15 -14.44 21.40
C ASN A 415 -3.32 -15.94 21.70
N THR A 416 -2.29 -16.64 22.18
CA THR A 416 -2.42 -18.07 22.56
C THR A 416 -3.09 -18.28 23.92
N HIS A 417 -3.20 -17.25 24.77
CA HIS A 417 -3.76 -17.36 26.12
C HIS A 417 -5.24 -16.92 26.24
N SER A 418 -5.83 -16.36 25.19
CA SER A 418 -7.25 -15.93 25.19
C SER A 418 -8.22 -16.97 24.60
N GLY A 419 -7.72 -18.05 23.98
CA GLY A 419 -8.54 -19.06 23.30
C GLY A 419 -9.09 -20.21 24.16
N ALA A 420 -8.69 -20.33 25.43
CA ALA A 420 -9.01 -21.50 26.26
C ALA A 420 -10.03 -21.20 27.37
N ARG A 421 -11.21 -20.66 27.04
CA ARG A 421 -12.36 -20.65 27.97
C ARG A 421 -13.69 -20.34 27.28
N ARG A 422 -14.31 -21.36 26.66
CA ARG A 422 -15.78 -21.49 26.56
C ARG A 422 -16.14 -22.81 25.89
N THR A 423 -16.66 -23.75 26.67
CA THR A 423 -17.75 -24.70 26.34
C THR A 423 -17.91 -25.69 27.50
N ARG A 424 -18.81 -25.38 28.42
CA ARG A 424 -19.48 -26.38 29.27
C ARG A 424 -20.76 -25.79 29.84
N ARG A 425 -21.83 -26.61 29.78
CA ARG A 425 -23.26 -26.40 30.11
C ARG A 425 -24.12 -26.07 28.87
N SER A 426 -25.23 -26.76 28.60
CA SER A 426 -26.05 -27.64 29.45
C SER A 426 -26.93 -28.58 28.61
N SER A 427 -26.96 -29.86 28.98
CA SER A 427 -28.14 -30.72 28.89
C SER A 427 -28.64 -30.93 30.32
N GLY A 428 -29.95 -30.72 30.50
CA GLY A 428 -30.64 -30.69 31.78
C GLY A 428 -31.88 -29.82 31.66
#